data_AF-A0A535A365-F1
#
_entry.id   AF-A0A535A365-F1
#
_cell.length_a   1.000
_cell.length_b   1.000
_cell.length_c   1.000
_cell.angle_alpha   90.00
_cell.angle_beta   90.00
_cell.angle_gamma   90.00
#
_symmetry.space_group_name_H-M   'P 1'
#
loop_
_entity.id
_entity.type
_entity.pdbx_description
1 polymer ?
#
loop_
_entity_poly.entity_id
_entity_poly.type
_entity_poly.pdbx_seq_one_letter_code
_entity_poly.pdbx_strand_id
1 'polypeptide(L)'
;MTGDRPEGDEPPAPEPVADRYYRGVISRVYYGSDSGTLRSEATGREYRFKFPFVEIVGPIPRVDGLREGMAVGFDLGWTSKGIRVTLIRVYD
;
A
#
# COMPACT_ATOMS: atom_id res chain seq x y z
N MET A 1 46.37 -7.38 31.80
CA MET A 1 46.08 -7.98 30.49
C MET A 1 45.07 -9.09 30.69
N THR A 2 43.78 -8.77 30.63
CA THR A 2 42.68 -9.76 30.54
C THR A 2 41.64 -9.15 29.63
N GLY A 3 41.21 -9.95 28.65
CA GLY A 3 40.64 -9.54 27.38
C GLY A 3 39.35 -8.74 27.47
N ASP A 4 39.28 -7.78 26.56
CA ASP A 4 38.10 -7.05 26.14
C ASP A 4 37.00 -8.03 25.69
N ARG A 5 35.77 -7.78 26.15
CA ARG A 5 34.59 -8.59 25.87
C ARG A 5 34.05 -8.18 24.50
N PRO A 6 33.79 -9.09 23.54
CA PRO A 6 33.16 -8.67 22.31
C PRO A 6 31.69 -8.34 22.61
N GLU A 7 31.32 -7.07 22.46
CA GLU A 7 29.94 -6.64 22.27
C GLU A 7 29.46 -7.21 20.93
N GLY A 8 28.86 -8.41 21.00
CA GLY A 8 28.37 -9.14 19.84
C GLY A 8 26.90 -8.84 19.56
N ASP A 9 26.66 -8.32 18.36
CA ASP A 9 25.42 -8.32 17.58
C ASP A 9 24.15 -7.89 18.30
N GLU A 10 23.91 -6.57 18.32
CA GLU A 10 22.55 -6.08 18.18
C GLU A 10 22.04 -6.58 16.82
N PRO A 11 20.97 -7.40 16.75
CA PRO A 11 20.46 -7.89 15.48
C PRO A 11 20.14 -6.67 14.60
N PRO A 12 20.48 -6.68 13.30
CA PRO A 12 20.12 -5.57 12.43
C PRO A 12 18.62 -5.33 12.59
N ALA A 13 18.26 -4.08 12.85
CA ALA A 13 16.87 -3.65 12.94
C ALA A 13 16.10 -4.32 11.79
N PRO A 14 14.91 -4.91 12.05
CA PRO A 14 14.22 -5.71 11.05
C PRO A 14 14.14 -4.89 9.77
N GLU A 15 14.86 -5.34 8.73
CA GLU A 15 14.84 -4.62 7.46
C GLU A 15 13.37 -4.47 7.08
N PRO A 16 12.92 -3.26 6.72
CA PRO A 16 11.52 -3.03 6.40
C PRO A 16 11.20 -4.03 5.31
N VAL A 17 10.35 -5.02 5.65
CA VAL A 17 9.98 -6.14 4.77
C VAL A 17 9.70 -5.51 3.42
N ALA A 18 10.59 -5.75 2.45
CA ALA A 18 10.53 -5.07 1.16
C ALA A 18 9.15 -5.34 0.58
N ASP A 19 8.28 -4.34 0.68
CA ASP A 19 6.87 -4.63 0.58
C ASP A 19 6.56 -5.07 -0.84
N ARG A 20 5.89 -6.22 -0.97
CA ARG A 20 5.71 -6.89 -2.26
C ARG A 20 4.64 -6.21 -3.12
N TYR A 21 3.95 -5.22 -2.57
CA TYR A 21 2.93 -4.44 -3.26
C TYR A 21 3.54 -3.42 -4.22
N TYR A 22 2.81 -3.12 -5.29
CA TYR A 22 3.09 -1.94 -6.09
C TYR A 22 2.91 -0.68 -5.24
N ARG A 23 3.74 0.34 -5.47
CA ARG A 23 3.67 1.62 -4.75
C ARG A 23 2.90 2.66 -5.56
N GLY A 24 2.02 3.37 -4.87
CA GLY A 24 1.14 4.36 -5.47
C GLY A 24 0.65 5.40 -4.47
N VAL A 25 0.02 6.44 -5.02
CA VAL A 25 -0.60 7.51 -4.24
C VAL A 25 -2.07 7.59 -4.60
N ILE A 26 -2.95 7.64 -3.59
CA ILE A 26 -4.38 7.89 -3.79
C ILE A 26 -4.53 9.26 -4.45
N SER A 27 -5.09 9.27 -5.65
CA SER A 27 -5.25 10.49 -6.44
C SER A 27 -6.61 11.13 -6.18
N ARG A 28 -7.68 10.32 -6.11
CA ARG A 28 -9.04 10.78 -5.82
C ARG A 28 -9.83 9.75 -5.04
N VAL A 29 -10.70 10.23 -4.14
CA VAL A 29 -11.68 9.40 -3.41
C VAL A 29 -13.08 9.98 -3.58
N TYR A 30 -14.00 9.17 -4.09
CA TYR A 30 -15.39 9.52 -4.31
C TYR A 30 -16.26 8.80 -3.27
N TYR A 31 -16.32 9.34 -2.05
CA TYR A 31 -17.01 8.72 -0.90
C TYR A 31 -18.48 8.36 -1.20
N GLY A 32 -19.23 9.19 -1.95
CA GLY A 32 -20.62 8.87 -2.29
C GLY A 32 -20.82 7.68 -3.23
N SER A 33 -19.76 7.15 -3.83
CA SER A 33 -19.80 6.03 -4.79
C SER A 33 -18.91 4.85 -4.39
N ASP A 34 -18.28 4.95 -3.21
CA ASP A 34 -17.22 4.07 -2.71
C ASP A 34 -16.24 3.65 -3.80
N SER A 35 -15.68 4.64 -4.48
CA SER A 35 -14.74 4.45 -5.58
C SER A 35 -13.65 5.49 -5.57
N GLY A 36 -12.60 5.26 -6.33
CA GLY A 36 -11.51 6.22 -6.43
C GLY A 36 -10.47 5.81 -7.45
N THR A 37 -9.41 6.61 -7.50
CA THR A 37 -8.27 6.38 -8.36
C THR A 37 -6.97 6.51 -7.58
N LEU A 38 -5.98 5.72 -7.98
CA LEU A 38 -4.61 5.82 -7.49
C LEU A 38 -3.66 5.91 -8.68
N ARG A 39 -2.56 6.61 -8.48
CA ARG A 39 -1.48 6.75 -9.46
C ARG A 39 -0.31 5.89 -9.02
N SER A 40 0.12 4.99 -9.90
CA SER A 40 1.33 4.19 -9.70
C SER A 40 2.56 5.10 -9.72
N GLU A 41 3.45 4.93 -8.74
CA GLU A 41 4.73 5.66 -8.69
C GLU A 41 5.68 5.18 -9.79
N ALA A 42 5.75 3.86 -10.02
CA ALA A 42 6.68 3.27 -10.98
C ALA A 42 6.35 3.63 -12.44
N THR A 43 5.07 3.79 -12.79
CA THR A 43 4.62 3.95 -14.19
C THR A 43 3.89 5.25 -14.47
N GLY A 44 3.49 5.99 -13.43
CA GLY A 44 2.62 7.16 -13.55
C GLY A 44 1.19 6.85 -14.00
N ARG A 45 0.84 5.58 -14.26
CA ARG A 45 -0.49 5.18 -14.72
C ARG A 45 -1.51 5.30 -13.59
N GLU A 46 -2.72 5.71 -13.96
CA GLU A 46 -3.85 5.80 -13.05
C GLU A 46 -4.70 4.54 -13.12
N TYR A 47 -5.01 3.97 -11.96
CA TYR A 47 -5.84 2.79 -11.80
C TYR A 47 -7.08 3.10 -10.96
N ARG A 48 -8.21 2.50 -11.32
CA ARG A 48 -9.47 2.66 -10.60
C ARG A 48 -9.65 1.54 -9.59
N PHE A 49 -10.23 1.88 -8.44
CA PHE A 49 -10.71 0.94 -7.43
C PHE A 49 -12.18 1.20 -7.10
N LYS A 50 -12.88 0.18 -6.62
CA LYS A 50 -14.26 0.27 -6.15
C LYS A 50 -14.49 -0.73 -5.03
N PHE A 51 -15.11 -0.30 -3.94
CA PHE A 51 -15.10 -1.01 -2.65
C PHE A 51 -15.82 -2.34 -2.50
N PRO A 52 -16.81 -2.76 -3.31
CA PRO A 52 -17.18 -4.16 -3.25
C PRO A 52 -16.13 -5.07 -3.88
N PHE A 53 -15.08 -4.52 -4.52
CA PHE A 53 -14.09 -5.28 -5.31
C PHE A 53 -12.63 -4.99 -4.94
N VAL A 54 -12.38 -4.17 -3.90
CA VAL A 54 -11.03 -3.92 -3.39
C VAL A 54 -10.98 -4.26 -1.91
N GLU A 55 -9.99 -5.06 -1.55
CA GLU A 55 -9.66 -5.37 -0.15
C GLU A 55 -8.79 -4.25 0.42
N ILE A 56 -9.11 -3.77 1.62
CA ILE A 56 -8.25 -2.81 2.33
C ILE A 56 -7.63 -3.47 3.54
N VAL A 57 -6.32 -3.53 3.55
CA VAL A 57 -5.52 -4.12 4.62
C VAL A 57 -4.71 -3.01 5.26
N GLY A 58 -4.80 -2.85 6.57
CA GLY A 58 -4.14 -1.73 7.25
C GLY A 58 -4.74 -1.39 8.60
N PRO A 59 -4.14 -0.41 9.30
CA PRO A 59 -4.68 0.13 10.55
C PRO A 59 -6.08 0.74 10.35
N ILE A 60 -6.39 1.21 9.13
CA ILE A 60 -7.70 1.75 8.76
C ILE A 60 -8.34 0.91 7.64
N PRO A 61 -9.04 -0.19 7.95
CA PRO A 61 -9.57 -1.13 6.96
C PRO A 61 -10.90 -0.66 6.35
N ARG A 62 -11.03 0.63 5.98
CA ARG A 62 -12.30 1.23 5.50
C ARG A 62 -12.06 2.34 4.46
N VAL A 63 -13.07 2.57 3.60
CA VAL A 63 -13.11 3.65 2.60
C VAL A 63 -12.81 5.00 3.20
N ASP A 64 -13.47 5.31 4.31
CA ASP A 64 -13.44 6.62 4.95
C ASP A 64 -12.04 6.95 5.51
N GLY A 65 -11.17 5.94 5.60
CA GLY A 65 -9.77 6.08 5.93
C GLY A 65 -8.90 6.60 4.79
N LEU A 66 -9.29 6.34 3.54
CA LEU A 66 -8.49 6.74 2.38
C LEU A 66 -8.65 8.23 2.10
N ARG A 67 -7.53 8.90 1.84
CA ARG A 67 -7.51 10.33 1.50
C ARG A 67 -6.61 10.57 0.30
N GLU A 68 -6.91 11.62 -0.46
CA GLU A 68 -6.03 12.08 -1.54
C GLU A 68 -4.64 12.42 -1.00
N GLY A 69 -3.60 12.06 -1.76
CA GLY A 69 -2.21 12.23 -1.36
C GLY A 69 -1.65 11.11 -0.48
N MET A 70 -2.47 10.16 -0.02
CA MET A 70 -2.01 9.05 0.81
C MET A 70 -1.15 8.06 0.02
N ALA A 71 0.04 7.76 0.53
CA ALA A 71 0.91 6.71 -0.01
C ALA A 71 0.39 5.33 0.41
N VAL A 72 0.28 4.42 -0.57
CA VAL A 72 -0.31 3.09 -0.37
C VAL A 72 0.44 2.02 -1.15
N GLY A 73 0.36 0.79 -0.67
CA GLY A 73 0.62 -0.40 -1.48
C GLY A 73 -0.64 -0.81 -2.23
N PHE A 74 -0.52 -1.42 -3.39
CA PHE A 74 -1.66 -1.98 -4.10
C PHE A 74 -1.31 -3.19 -4.97
N ASP A 75 -2.33 -4.00 -5.26
CA ASP A 75 -2.27 -5.07 -6.26
C ASP A 75 -3.27 -4.81 -7.40
N LEU A 76 -2.99 -5.41 -8.55
CA LEU A 76 -3.80 -5.32 -9.75
C LEU A 76 -4.36 -6.69 -10.13
N GLY A 77 -5.64 -6.71 -10.52
CA GLY A 77 -6.32 -7.87 -11.07
C GLY A 77 -6.92 -7.58 -12.44
N TRP A 78 -6.99 -8.61 -13.27
CA TRP A 78 -7.72 -8.57 -14.53
C TRP A 78 -9.21 -8.81 -14.28
N THR A 79 -10.05 -7.95 -14.86
CA THR A 79 -11.50 -8.12 -14.88
C THR A 79 -12.00 -8.10 -16.32
N SER A 80 -13.25 -8.49 -16.55
CA SER A 80 -13.90 -8.36 -17.87
C SER A 80 -13.96 -6.90 -18.38
N LYS A 81 -13.73 -5.91 -17.51
CA LYS A 81 -13.66 -4.48 -17.84
C LYS A 81 -12.23 -3.93 -17.88
N GLY A 82 -11.22 -4.81 -17.86
CA GLY A 82 -9.80 -4.47 -17.86
C GLY A 82 -9.14 -4.56 -16.48
N ILE A 83 -7.93 -4.02 -16.37
CA ILE A 83 -7.12 -4.01 -15.15
C ILE A 83 -7.77 -3.10 -14.09
N ARG A 84 -7.86 -3.59 -12.86
CA ARG A 84 -8.34 -2.83 -11.69
C ARG A 84 -7.50 -3.13 -10.46
N VAL A 85 -7.56 -2.22 -9.50
CA VAL A 85 -7.00 -2.45 -8.17
C VAL A 85 -7.87 -3.45 -7.42
N THR A 86 -7.25 -4.47 -6.84
CA THR A 86 -7.92 -5.53 -6.06
C THR A 86 -7.57 -5.49 -4.58
N LEU A 87 -6.44 -4.89 -4.22
CA LEU A 87 -6.02 -4.70 -2.83
C LEU A 87 -5.37 -3.33 -2.65
N ILE A 88 -5.63 -2.68 -1.52
CA ILE A 88 -4.96 -1.48 -1.05
C ILE A 88 -4.38 -1.75 0.34
N ARG A 89 -3.06 -1.66 0.46
CA ARG A 89 -2.33 -1.70 1.72
C ARG A 89 -2.12 -0.27 2.22
N VAL A 90 -2.76 0.06 3.34
CA VAL A 90 -2.54 1.32 4.06
C VAL A 90 -1.42 1.10 5.08
N TYR A 91 -0.46 2.01 5.11
CA TYR A 91 0.71 1.93 6.00
C TYR A 91 0.47 2.58 7.36
N ASP A 92 -0.26 3.70 7.40
CA ASP A 92 -0.53 4.52 8.59
C ASP A 92 -2.02 4.86 8.72
#